data_AF-A0A670Y1H5-F1
#
_entry.id   AF-A0A670Y1H5-F1
#
_cell.length_a   1.000
_cell.length_b   1.000
_cell.length_c   1.000
_cell.angle_alpha   90.00
_cell.angle_beta   90.00
_cell.angle_gamma   90.00
#
_symmetry.space_group_name_H-M   'P 1'
#
loop_
_entity.id
_entity.type
_entity.pdbx_description
1 polymer ?
#
loop_
_entity_poly.entity_id
_entity_poly.type
_entity_poly.pdbx_seq_one_letter_code
_entity_poly.pdbx_strand_id
1 'polypeptide(L)'
;MDRSRRWRAVRELLCSFYAEVLPLEVFVRRLQMHTLAQGQPQPLVQDGDPGSYCSLVAQCLVGRLADVGGGWGSCSSLISVWFST
;
A
#
# COMPACT_ATOMS: atom_id res chain seq x y z
N MET A 1 -5.69 -22.02 -9.77
CA MET A 1 -4.37 -21.68 -9.18
C MET A 1 -3.66 -20.56 -9.97
N ASP A 2 -4.39 -19.66 -10.64
CA ASP A 2 -3.81 -18.70 -11.60
C ASP A 2 -3.61 -17.26 -11.09
N ARG A 3 -4.18 -16.93 -9.92
CA ARG A 3 -4.03 -15.59 -9.34
C ARG A 3 -2.57 -15.27 -9.03
N SER A 4 -1.81 -16.27 -8.57
CA SER A 4 -0.40 -16.09 -8.18
C SER A 4 0.51 -15.70 -9.34
N ARG A 5 0.22 -16.12 -10.59
CA ARG A 5 1.02 -15.73 -11.77
C ARG A 5 0.69 -14.33 -12.24
N ARG A 6 -0.60 -14.00 -12.39
CA ARG A 6 -1.03 -12.63 -12.78
C ARG A 6 -0.59 -11.60 -11.75
N TRP A 7 -0.70 -11.93 -10.46
CA TRP A 7 -0.24 -11.08 -9.37
C TRP A 7 1.25 -10.76 -9.44
N ARG A 8 2.09 -11.73 -9.82
CA ARG A 8 3.54 -11.49 -9.99
C ARG A 8 3.82 -10.52 -11.13
N ALA A 9 3.18 -10.71 -12.28
CA ALA A 9 3.36 -9.81 -13.44
C ALA A 9 2.87 -8.38 -13.13
N VAL A 10 1.71 -8.23 -12.48
CA VAL A 10 1.20 -6.92 -12.04
C VAL A 10 2.16 -6.28 -11.04
N ARG A 11 2.69 -7.06 -10.09
CA ARG A 11 3.64 -6.53 -9.10
C ARG A 11 4.97 -6.12 -9.72
N GLU A 12 5.50 -6.90 -10.66
CA GLU A 12 6.70 -6.55 -11.43
C GLU A 12 6.50 -5.27 -12.25
N LEU A 13 5.34 -5.13 -12.91
CA LEU A 13 4.97 -3.90 -13.61
C LEU A 13 4.90 -2.71 -12.65
N LEU A 14 4.23 -2.85 -11.50
CA LEU A 14 4.18 -1.76 -10.52
C LEU A 14 5.59 -1.42 -10.00
N CYS A 15 6.44 -2.40 -9.75
CA CYS A 15 7.83 -2.17 -9.33
C CYS A 15 8.69 -1.45 -10.39
N SER A 16 8.30 -1.40 -11.68
CA SER A 16 9.02 -0.61 -12.68
C SER A 16 8.67 0.88 -12.66
N PHE A 17 7.51 1.25 -12.12
CA PHE A 17 7.04 2.66 -12.04
C PHE A 17 7.14 3.26 -10.64
N TYR A 18 7.06 2.42 -9.62
CA TYR A 18 7.06 2.83 -8.22
C TYR A 18 8.36 2.36 -7.55
N ALA A 19 9.04 3.27 -6.84
CA ALA A 19 10.22 2.93 -6.05
C ALA A 19 9.89 1.98 -4.90
N GLU A 20 8.64 1.96 -4.46
CA GLU A 20 8.17 1.07 -3.41
C GLU A 20 6.69 0.76 -3.62
N VAL A 21 6.33 -0.51 -3.44
CA VAL A 21 4.94 -0.99 -3.51
C VAL A 21 4.69 -1.84 -2.27
N LEU A 22 3.67 -1.49 -1.49
CA LEU A 22 3.34 -2.15 -0.22
C LEU A 22 1.85 -2.51 -0.14
N PRO A 23 1.48 -3.57 0.59
CA PRO A 23 0.09 -3.77 0.99
C PRO A 23 -0.42 -2.58 1.82
N LEU A 24 -1.68 -2.20 1.64
CA LEU A 24 -2.31 -1.06 2.34
C LEU A 24 -2.18 -1.17 3.87
N GLU A 25 -2.39 -2.36 4.42
CA GLU A 25 -2.25 -2.62 5.86
C GLU A 25 -0.83 -2.31 6.37
N VAL A 26 0.20 -2.71 5.63
CA VAL A 26 1.60 -2.44 5.98
C VAL A 26 1.89 -0.94 5.91
N PHE A 27 1.35 -0.26 4.90
CA PHE A 27 1.48 1.18 4.76
C PHE A 27 0.84 1.92 5.94
N VAL A 28 -0.41 1.60 6.30
CA VAL A 28 -1.11 2.22 7.43
C VAL A 28 -0.37 1.96 8.73
N ARG A 29 0.14 0.74 8.95
CA ARG A 29 0.95 0.43 10.13
C ARG A 29 2.22 1.29 10.21
N ARG A 30 2.93 1.48 9.09
CA ARG A 30 4.11 2.36 9.04
C ARG A 30 3.73 3.82 9.32
N LEU A 31 2.63 4.29 8.74
CA LEU A 31 2.13 5.64 8.99
C LEU A 31 1.80 5.84 10.48
N GLN A 32 1.09 4.89 11.08
CA GLN A 32 0.79 4.90 12.51
C GLN A 32 2.06 4.93 13.36
N MET A 33 3.08 4.11 13.05
CA MET A 33 4.36 4.14 13.79
C MET A 33 5.09 5.48 13.66
N HIS A 34 4.98 6.16 12.53
CA HIS A 34 5.58 7.48 12.32
C HIS A 34 4.80 8.63 12.97
N THR A 35 3.47 8.53 13.03
CA THR A 35 2.59 9.62 13.48
C THR A 35 2.18 9.48 14.95
N LEU A 36 1.96 8.27 15.45
CA LEU A 36 1.60 7.98 16.84
C LEU A 36 2.87 7.75 17.66
N ALA A 37 3.49 8.83 18.12
CA ALA A 37 4.68 8.78 18.97
C ALA A 37 4.47 8.08 20.34
N GLN A 38 3.24 7.72 20.71
CA GLN A 38 2.85 7.28 22.07
C GLN A 38 1.71 6.22 22.08
N GLY A 39 1.54 5.39 21.03
CA GLY A 39 0.45 4.40 21.00
C GLY A 39 0.81 3.08 20.30
N GLN A 40 0.14 1.99 20.67
CA GLN A 40 0.21 0.74 19.92
C GLN A 40 -0.48 0.94 18.55
N PRO A 41 0.11 0.47 17.43
CA PRO A 41 -0.53 0.53 16.13
C PRO A 41 -1.85 -0.25 16.17
N GLN A 42 -2.92 0.34 15.64
CA GLN A 42 -4.22 -0.32 15.52
C GLN A 42 -4.30 -1.01 14.15
N PRO A 43 -4.69 -2.30 14.10
CA PRO A 43 -4.95 -2.99 12.85
C PRO A 43 -5.92 -2.20 11.96
N LEU A 44 -5.64 -2.14 10.65
CA LEU A 44 -6.55 -1.49 9.69
C LEU A 44 -7.87 -2.26 9.53
N VAL A 45 -7.80 -3.57 9.72
CA VAL A 45 -8.96 -4.48 9.75
C VAL A 45 -9.16 -4.92 11.20
N GLN A 46 -10.37 -4.75 11.72
CA GLN A 46 -10.76 -5.09 13.07
C GLN A 46 -11.62 -6.35 13.09
N ASP A 47 -11.63 -7.05 14.23
CA ASP A 47 -12.52 -8.20 14.44
C ASP A 47 -13.99 -7.73 14.40
N GLY A 48 -14.74 -8.24 13.43
CA GLY A 48 -16.14 -7.85 13.19
C GLY A 48 -16.35 -7.04 11.90
N ASP A 49 -15.28 -6.67 11.20
CA ASP A 49 -15.40 -6.00 9.92
C ASP A 49 -16.08 -6.88 8.85
N PRO A 50 -16.85 -6.29 7.92
CA PRO A 50 -17.46 -7.04 6.83
C PRO A 50 -16.40 -7.73 5.96
N GLY A 51 -16.62 -9.00 5.60
CA GLY A 51 -15.67 -9.75 4.77
C GLY A 51 -15.37 -9.10 3.41
N SER A 52 -16.30 -8.29 2.88
CA SER A 52 -16.08 -7.47 1.68
C SER A 52 -15.03 -6.37 1.91
N TYR A 53 -15.04 -5.71 3.06
CA TYR A 53 -14.03 -4.74 3.44
C TYR A 53 -12.67 -5.42 3.64
N CYS A 54 -12.62 -6.54 4.36
CA CYS A 54 -11.38 -7.31 4.55
C CYS A 54 -10.77 -7.74 3.21
N SER A 55 -11.61 -8.20 2.29
CA SER A 55 -11.19 -8.60 0.94
C SER A 55 -10.66 -7.41 0.12
N LEU A 56 -11.32 -6.26 0.25
CA LEU A 56 -10.91 -5.02 -0.42
C LEU A 56 -9.54 -4.55 0.12
N VAL A 57 -9.37 -4.49 1.44
CA VAL A 57 -8.10 -4.10 2.07
C VAL A 57 -6.97 -5.04 1.67
N ALA A 58 -7.22 -6.36 1.60
CA ALA A 58 -6.23 -7.36 1.20
C ALA A 58 -5.80 -7.24 -0.28
N GLN A 59 -6.62 -6.62 -1.13
CA GLN A 59 -6.33 -6.42 -2.56
C GLN A 59 -5.67 -5.06 -2.83
N CYS A 60 -5.68 -4.14 -1.87
CA CYS A 60 -5.12 -2.80 -2.02
C CYS A 60 -3.59 -2.80 -1.96
N LEU A 61 -2.98 -2.17 -2.95
CA LEU A 61 -1.56 -1.83 -2.96
C LEU A 61 -1.38 -0.31 -2.91
N VAL A 62 -0.33 0.11 -2.23
CA VAL A 62 0.12 1.50 -2.14
C VAL A 62 1.48 1.61 -2.82
N GLY A 63 1.55 2.44 -3.86
CA GLY A 63 2.79 2.76 -4.56
C GLY A 63 3.34 4.12 -4.14
N ARG A 64 4.66 4.19 -3.89
CA ARG A 64 5.42 5.43 -3.82
C ARG A 64 6.12 5.63 -5.16
N LEU A 65 5.78 6.70 -5.86
CA LEU A 65 6.35 6.97 -7.18
C LEU A 65 7.88 7.01 -7.07
N ALA A 66 8.58 6.39 -8.01
CA ALA A 66 10.01 6.63 -8.14
C ALA A 66 10.17 8.11 -8.52
N ASP A 67 10.92 8.87 -7.73
CA ASP A 67 11.23 10.26 -8.06
C ASP A 67 11.94 10.28 -9.41
N VAL A 68 11.24 10.70 -10.46
CA VAL A 68 11.83 10.90 -11.78
C VAL A 68 12.53 12.26 -11.72
N GLY A 69 13.70 12.28 -11.07
CA GLY A 69 14.67 13.36 -11.01
C GLY A 69 14.09 14.78 -11.05
N GLY A 70 13.81 15.36 -9.89
CA GLY A 70 13.39 16.77 -9.85
C GLY A 70 13.27 17.39 -8.46
N GLY A 71 14.39 17.52 -7.74
CA GLY A 71 14.55 18.51 -6.66
C GLY A 71 13.94 18.13 -5.31
N TRP A 72 14.81 18.02 -4.30
CA TRP A 72 14.42 17.91 -2.89
C TRP A 72 13.42 19.01 -2.51
N GLY A 73 12.23 18.62 -2.06
CA GLY A 73 11.32 19.57 -1.43
C GLY A 73 9.83 19.27 -1.53
N SER A 74 9.39 18.02 -1.46
CA SER A 74 7.99 17.76 -1.11
C SER A 74 7.77 16.32 -0.72
N CYS A 75 7.47 16.06 0.55
CA CYS A 75 6.84 14.84 1.03
C CYS A 75 5.40 14.66 0.50
N SER A 76 5.07 15.27 -0.63
CA SER A 76 3.72 15.47 -1.17
C SER A 76 3.41 14.56 -2.35
N SER A 77 4.35 13.72 -2.79
CA SER A 77 4.21 12.96 -4.04
C SER A 77 3.37 11.69 -3.85
N LEU A 78 2.06 11.92 -3.76
CA LEU A 78 0.95 11.13 -4.28
C LEU A 78 1.00 9.60 -4.04
N ILE A 79 0.32 9.21 -2.96
CA ILE A 79 -0.08 7.84 -2.64
C ILE A 79 -1.04 7.36 -3.73
N SER A 80 -0.57 6.49 -4.62
CA SER A 80 -1.46 5.78 -5.57
C SER A 80 -1.96 4.51 -4.91
N VAL A 81 -3.27 4.43 -4.65
CA VAL A 81 -3.95 3.23 -4.17
C VAL A 81 -4.54 2.48 -5.37
N TRP A 82 -4.13 1.23 -5.56
CA TRP A 82 -4.60 0.39 -6.66
C TRP A 82 -5.54 -0.71 -6.17
N PHE A 83 -6.65 -0.92 -6.90
CA PHE A 83 -7.60 -2.01 -6.70
C PHE A 83 -7.54 -2.99 -7.88
N SER A 84 -7.27 -4.26 -7.62
CA SER A 84 -7.33 -5.32 -8.64
C SER A 84 -8.58 -6.16 -8.44
N THR A 85 -9.63 -5.90 -9.22
CA THR A 85 -10.88 -6.69 -9.28
C THR A 85 -10.66 -8.11 -9.79
#